data_AF-A0A6S7IJD1-F1
#
_entry.id   AF-A0A6S7IJD1-F1
#
_cell.length_a   1.000
_cell.length_b   1.000
_cell.length_c   1.000
_cell.angle_alpha   90.00
_cell.angle_beta   90.00
_cell.angle_gamma   90.00
#
_symmetry.space_group_name_H-M   'P 1'
#
loop_
_entity.id
_entity.type
_entity.pdbx_description
1 polymer ?
#
loop_
_entity_poly.entity_id
_entity_poly.type
_entity_poly.pdbx_seq_one_letter_code
_entity_poly.pdbx_strand_id
1 'polypeptide(L)'
;MSAKDTALINESQYTIQTNELQTTTPHDLHNNQHEITGALDQNEDNAIISGCLPEYNNVNKPPMINWGKRGDGRTIVISTSDITDAYVEITTWKKNVFLVPYGKIGRDFIDQITMHINDWNSGSENQHVSLKAVFVLLAVGLQKPNPKSKAKDHQDALSKRLALWKDGEISKLIREGRIIQSRIGKFKGSNHPDKAKVFAKLVLEGQINSALRFLSETSNGGVLTLTDDVMTQLKQKHPEPQPAKLGSVLFGPLNDEIPESVYSQINGEMVRQAALRTKRSGGPSGVDANGFRRMLACKSLKQSSTRLCEAIARMTKTLCAQYIDPTTIEALIASRLIPLDKGEGAVRPIGVGDVIRRISAKCVMSFAKKDVVEASGSLQLCDGKSLEVRLQYMQ
;
A
#
# COMPACT_ATOMS: atom_id res chain seq x y z
N MET A 1 -8.90 54.65 -2.39
CA MET A 1 -9.34 53.84 -1.24
C MET A 1 -9.58 52.43 -1.76
N SER A 2 -8.57 51.55 -1.81
CA SER A 2 -8.05 50.70 -0.69
C SER A 2 -9.13 49.77 -0.15
N ALA A 3 -9.00 48.45 0.03
CA ALA A 3 -8.03 47.39 -0.31
C ALA A 3 -8.82 46.07 -0.11
N LYS A 4 -8.76 45.09 -1.02
CA LYS A 4 -7.95 43.85 -0.91
C LYS A 4 -7.82 43.28 0.51
N ASP A 5 -8.41 42.09 0.74
CA ASP A 5 -7.72 40.88 1.22
C ASP A 5 -8.71 39.88 1.86
N THR A 6 -8.93 38.74 1.22
CA THR A 6 -9.22 37.48 1.94
C THR A 6 -8.63 36.34 1.15
N ALA A 7 -7.68 35.68 1.79
CA ALA A 7 -6.63 34.87 1.21
C ALA A 7 -7.11 33.53 0.65
N LEU A 8 -6.57 33.20 -0.52
CA LEU A 8 -6.40 31.84 -1.04
C LEU A 8 -5.53 31.06 -0.05
N ILE A 9 -6.07 30.01 0.56
CA ILE A 9 -5.26 29.01 1.28
C ILE A 9 -4.69 28.06 0.24
N ASN A 10 -3.38 28.22 -0.01
CA ASN A 10 -2.53 27.32 -0.77
C ASN A 10 -2.44 25.97 -0.06
N GLU A 11 -3.13 24.94 -0.55
CA GLU A 11 -2.84 23.54 -0.21
C GLU A 11 -1.65 23.06 -1.04
N SER A 12 -0.46 23.56 -0.68
CA SER A 12 0.82 23.15 -1.25
C SER A 12 1.86 23.05 -0.12
N GLN A 13 1.70 22.08 0.77
CA GLN A 13 2.76 21.66 1.70
C GLN A 13 2.69 20.15 1.96
N TYR A 14 3.12 19.39 0.96
CA TYR A 14 3.83 18.12 1.15
C TYR A 14 4.82 18.01 -0.01
N THR A 15 5.83 18.88 0.01
CA THR A 15 7.05 18.69 -0.78
C THR A 15 8.00 17.87 0.08
N ILE A 16 8.30 16.66 -0.38
CA ILE A 16 9.41 15.86 0.15
C ILE A 16 10.68 16.66 -0.19
N GLN A 17 11.24 17.35 0.80
CA GLN A 17 12.60 17.88 0.70
C GLN A 17 13.54 16.67 0.76
N THR A 18 14.07 16.32 -0.40
CA THR A 18 15.29 15.52 -0.50
C THR A 18 16.43 16.37 0.04
N ASN A 19 17.00 16.00 1.20
CA ASN A 19 18.24 16.59 1.67
C ASN A 19 19.35 16.27 0.66
N GLU A 20 19.75 17.27 -0.12
CA GLU A 20 21.04 17.29 -0.79
C GLU A 20 22.13 17.37 0.27
N LEU A 21 23.07 16.44 0.22
CA LEU A 21 24.28 16.46 1.03
C LEU A 21 25.12 17.67 0.60
N GLN A 22 25.08 18.76 1.37
CA GLN A 22 26.01 19.87 1.17
C GLN A 22 27.41 19.44 1.63
N THR A 23 28.30 19.29 0.66
CA THR A 23 29.74 19.18 0.86
C THR A 23 30.27 20.50 1.43
N THR A 24 30.75 20.48 2.67
CA THR A 24 31.52 21.59 3.24
C THR A 24 33.00 21.35 2.94
N THR A 25 33.58 22.25 2.15
CA THR A 25 35.03 22.40 1.99
C THR A 25 35.61 23.09 3.25
N PRO A 26 36.75 22.65 3.80
CA PRO A 26 37.47 23.44 4.80
C PRO A 26 38.54 24.30 4.13
N HIS A 27 38.44 25.62 4.32
CA HIS A 27 39.54 26.55 4.10
C HIS A 27 40.42 26.62 5.35
N ASP A 28 41.69 26.33 5.14
CA ASP A 28 42.91 26.87 5.74
C ASP A 28 42.83 27.54 7.13
N LEU A 29 43.43 26.89 8.13
CA LEU A 29 44.23 27.55 9.16
C LEU A 29 45.51 26.76 9.42
N HIS A 30 46.61 27.51 9.41
CA HIS A 30 48.00 27.08 9.45
C HIS A 30 48.43 26.46 10.79
N ASN A 31 49.21 25.38 10.67
CA ASN A 31 50.49 25.11 11.33
C ASN A 31 50.52 24.87 12.87
N ASN A 32 50.76 23.62 13.26
CA ASN A 32 51.94 23.28 14.06
C ASN A 32 52.27 21.77 13.99
N GLN A 33 53.55 21.50 13.76
CA GLN A 33 54.17 20.20 13.60
C GLN A 33 54.21 19.42 14.93
N HIS A 34 53.94 18.11 14.87
CA HIS A 34 54.79 17.08 15.46
C HIS A 34 54.41 15.70 14.91
N GLU A 35 55.35 15.10 14.18
CA GLU A 35 55.33 13.71 13.72
C GLU A 35 55.36 12.75 14.92
N ILE A 36 54.44 11.78 14.96
CA ILE A 36 54.70 10.47 15.56
C ILE A 36 54.16 9.41 14.60
N THR A 37 55.10 8.72 13.97
CA THR A 37 54.93 7.50 13.20
C THR A 37 54.41 6.36 14.08
N GLY A 38 53.32 5.70 13.68
CA GLY A 38 52.82 4.50 14.33
C GLY A 38 51.82 3.78 13.43
N ALA A 39 52.32 2.82 12.64
CA ALA A 39 51.50 1.86 11.91
C ALA A 39 50.68 1.03 12.91
N LEU A 40 49.37 0.95 12.72
CA LEU A 40 48.52 -0.06 13.35
C LEU A 40 47.47 -0.55 12.35
N ASP A 41 47.31 -1.86 12.40
CA ASP A 41 46.74 -2.75 11.41
C ASP A 41 45.26 -2.50 11.08
N GLN A 42 44.94 -2.93 9.87
CA GLN A 42 43.60 -3.22 9.38
C GLN A 42 42.93 -4.26 10.28
N ASN A 43 41.82 -3.90 10.90
CA ASN A 43 40.74 -4.82 11.23
C ASN A 43 39.43 -4.04 11.04
N GLU A 44 38.88 -4.13 9.82
CA GLU A 44 37.48 -3.77 9.54
C GLU A 44 36.57 -4.80 10.20
N ASP A 45 36.41 -4.70 11.52
CA ASP A 45 35.21 -5.22 12.15
C ASP A 45 34.07 -4.31 11.71
N ASN A 46 33.23 -4.82 10.79
CA ASN A 46 31.94 -4.24 10.41
C ASN A 46 31.06 -4.12 11.67
N ALA A 47 31.31 -3.07 12.44
CA ALA A 47 30.47 -2.67 13.56
C ALA A 47 29.12 -2.27 12.98
N ILE A 48 28.14 -3.18 13.06
CA ILE A 48 26.74 -2.91 12.74
C ILE A 48 26.34 -1.63 13.49
N ILE A 49 26.27 -0.51 12.77
CA ILE A 49 25.99 0.79 13.36
C ILE A 49 24.57 0.74 13.92
N SER A 50 24.47 0.86 15.25
CA SER A 50 23.20 0.76 15.94
C SER A 50 22.20 1.80 15.43
N GLY A 51 21.00 1.34 15.05
CA GLY A 51 19.89 2.20 14.62
C GLY A 51 19.75 2.34 13.10
N CYS A 52 20.67 1.75 12.32
CA CYS A 52 20.58 1.65 10.86
C CYS A 52 19.76 0.42 10.42
N LEU A 53 19.16 0.49 9.24
CA LEU A 53 18.60 -0.69 8.59
C LEU A 53 19.73 -1.68 8.25
N PRO A 54 19.44 -2.99 8.21
CA PRO A 54 20.37 -3.97 7.63
C PRO A 54 20.76 -3.58 6.21
N GLU A 55 21.95 -3.96 5.77
CA GLU A 55 22.38 -3.70 4.39
C GLU A 55 21.41 -4.27 3.38
N TYR A 56 21.10 -3.49 2.34
CA TYR A 56 20.24 -3.88 1.24
C TYR A 56 20.78 -3.33 -0.07
N ASN A 57 20.44 -3.98 -1.17
CA ASN A 57 20.81 -3.53 -2.50
C ASN A 57 19.97 -2.31 -2.89
N ASN A 58 20.61 -1.15 -3.02
CA ASN A 58 19.96 0.05 -3.53
C ASN A 58 19.52 -0.15 -4.98
N VAL A 59 18.29 0.26 -5.29
CA VAL A 59 17.75 0.12 -6.65
C VAL A 59 18.00 1.41 -7.43
N ASN A 60 18.49 1.26 -8.67
CA ASN A 60 18.68 2.40 -9.56
C ASN A 60 17.33 3.08 -9.85
N LYS A 61 17.34 4.42 -9.91
CA LYS A 61 16.14 5.24 -10.13
C LYS A 61 16.35 6.11 -11.36
N PRO A 62 16.41 5.51 -12.57
CA PRO A 62 16.63 6.28 -13.78
C PRO A 62 15.49 7.30 -13.96
N PRO A 63 15.78 8.50 -14.49
CA PRO A 63 14.74 9.51 -14.72
C PRO A 63 13.75 9.09 -15.80
N MET A 64 14.15 8.19 -16.70
CA MET A 64 13.35 7.66 -17.78
C MET A 64 13.24 6.13 -17.65
N ILE A 65 12.08 5.57 -17.95
CA ILE A 65 11.81 4.13 -17.85
C ILE A 65 11.30 3.57 -19.17
N ASN A 66 11.70 2.35 -19.49
CA ASN A 66 11.16 1.62 -20.62
C ASN A 66 9.78 1.07 -20.24
N TRP A 67 8.74 1.67 -20.78
CA TRP A 67 7.36 1.33 -20.45
C TRP A 67 6.81 0.15 -21.26
N GLY A 68 7.37 -0.08 -22.45
CA GLY A 68 6.90 -1.13 -23.35
C GLY A 68 7.24 -0.87 -24.80
N LYS A 69 6.51 -1.50 -25.72
CA LYS A 69 6.68 -1.31 -27.16
C LYS A 69 5.36 -0.97 -27.81
N ARG A 70 5.40 -0.03 -28.75
CA ARG A 70 4.28 0.28 -29.64
C ARG A 70 4.06 -0.86 -30.64
N GLY A 71 2.90 -0.85 -31.29
CA GLY A 71 2.57 -1.82 -32.35
C GLY A 71 3.52 -1.79 -33.54
N ASP A 72 4.25 -0.69 -33.74
CA ASP A 72 5.29 -0.52 -34.76
C ASP A 72 6.70 -0.98 -34.29
N GLY A 73 6.81 -1.52 -33.08
CA GLY A 73 8.06 -2.01 -32.49
C GLY A 73 8.90 -0.95 -31.77
N ARG A 74 8.53 0.34 -31.82
CA ARG A 74 9.27 1.41 -31.13
C ARG A 74 9.10 1.29 -29.62
N THR A 75 10.20 1.48 -28.88
CA THR A 75 10.19 1.52 -27.42
C THR A 75 9.41 2.74 -26.94
N ILE A 76 8.51 2.52 -25.98
CA ILE A 76 7.81 3.57 -25.26
C ILE A 76 8.65 3.88 -24.05
N VAL A 77 9.05 5.14 -23.91
CA VAL A 77 9.79 5.63 -22.76
C VAL A 77 8.95 6.71 -22.09
N ILE A 78 8.78 6.62 -20.77
CA ILE A 78 8.10 7.64 -19.98
C ILE A 78 9.01 8.14 -18.86
N SER A 79 8.68 9.27 -18.25
CA SER A 79 9.42 9.75 -17.09
C SER A 79 9.07 8.92 -15.86
N THR A 80 10.05 8.63 -15.01
CA THR A 80 9.80 8.09 -13.66
C THR A 80 8.83 8.98 -12.88
N SER A 81 8.93 10.31 -13.06
CA SER A 81 8.04 11.27 -12.40
C SER A 81 6.58 11.09 -12.78
N ASP A 82 6.29 10.66 -14.02
CA ASP A 82 4.90 10.45 -14.48
C ASP A 82 4.16 9.44 -13.61
N ILE A 83 4.86 8.41 -13.11
CA ILE A 83 4.29 7.37 -12.24
C ILE A 83 4.33 7.78 -10.78
N THR A 84 5.41 8.40 -10.30
CA THR A 84 5.51 8.82 -8.89
C THR A 84 4.51 9.91 -8.56
N ASP A 85 4.34 10.90 -9.44
CA ASP A 85 3.43 12.02 -9.25
C ASP A 85 1.98 11.56 -9.38
N ALA A 86 1.71 10.68 -10.36
CA ALA A 86 0.43 10.00 -10.48
C ALA A 86 0.08 9.22 -9.21
N TYR A 87 1.05 8.51 -8.61
CA TYR A 87 0.85 7.78 -7.37
C TYR A 87 0.47 8.72 -6.22
N VAL A 88 1.20 9.82 -6.03
CA VAL A 88 0.88 10.82 -5.02
C VAL A 88 -0.53 11.37 -5.23
N GLU A 89 -0.89 11.75 -6.45
CA GLU A 89 -2.21 12.31 -6.77
C GLU A 89 -3.35 11.32 -6.46
N ILE A 90 -3.25 10.06 -6.88
CA ILE A 90 -4.35 9.09 -6.67
C ILE A 90 -4.61 8.80 -5.19
N THR A 91 -3.63 8.99 -4.30
CA THR A 91 -3.83 8.76 -2.85
C THR A 91 -4.84 9.73 -2.24
N THR A 92 -5.06 10.89 -2.88
CA THR A 92 -6.01 11.92 -2.48
C THR A 92 -7.43 11.70 -3.01
N TRP A 93 -7.61 10.75 -3.93
CA TRP A 93 -8.87 10.56 -4.63
C TRP A 93 -9.96 9.96 -3.73
N LYS A 94 -11.20 10.43 -3.93
CA LYS A 94 -12.39 9.86 -3.31
C LYS A 94 -12.65 8.48 -3.89
N LYS A 95 -13.06 7.54 -3.03
CA LYS A 95 -13.42 6.17 -3.44
C LYS A 95 -14.55 6.20 -4.47
N ASN A 96 -14.24 5.81 -5.70
CA ASN A 96 -15.20 5.71 -6.80
C ASN A 96 -14.80 4.59 -7.78
N VAL A 97 -14.71 3.36 -7.28
CA VAL A 97 -14.15 2.22 -8.01
C VAL A 97 -15.25 1.23 -8.43
N PHE A 98 -15.21 0.72 -9.66
CA PHE A 98 -16.02 -0.41 -10.12
C PHE A 98 -15.26 -1.75 -10.05
N LEU A 99 -15.99 -2.87 -10.09
CA LEU A 99 -15.39 -4.20 -10.11
C LEU A 99 -14.85 -4.52 -11.50
N VAL A 100 -13.65 -5.12 -11.56
CA VAL A 100 -13.05 -5.59 -12.82
C VAL A 100 -14.10 -6.36 -13.64
N PRO A 101 -14.39 -5.94 -14.89
CA PRO A 101 -15.33 -6.60 -15.76
C PRO A 101 -14.93 -8.04 -16.07
N TYR A 102 -15.90 -8.88 -16.39
CA TYR A 102 -15.61 -10.22 -16.89
C TYR A 102 -15.12 -10.19 -18.35
N GLY A 103 -14.54 -11.30 -18.80
CA GLY A 103 -14.15 -11.47 -20.20
C GLY A 103 -12.73 -10.96 -20.50
N LYS A 104 -12.48 -10.65 -21.78
CA LYS A 104 -11.14 -10.31 -22.28
C LYS A 104 -10.57 -9.06 -21.61
N ILE A 105 -11.34 -7.97 -21.58
CA ILE A 105 -10.88 -6.68 -21.05
C ILE A 105 -10.44 -6.80 -19.58
N GLY A 106 -11.17 -7.56 -18.76
CA GLY A 106 -10.78 -7.80 -17.37
C GLY A 106 -9.52 -8.66 -17.21
N ARG A 107 -9.32 -9.62 -18.10
CA ARG A 107 -8.06 -10.41 -18.15
C ARG A 107 -6.88 -9.54 -18.57
N ASP A 108 -7.05 -8.75 -19.63
CA ASP A 108 -6.02 -7.81 -20.11
C ASP A 108 -5.62 -6.82 -19.01
N PHE A 109 -6.58 -6.33 -18.21
CA PHE A 109 -6.31 -5.49 -17.04
C PHE A 109 -5.46 -6.22 -15.98
N ILE A 110 -5.86 -7.44 -15.61
CA ILE A 110 -5.16 -8.24 -14.61
C ILE A 110 -3.75 -8.62 -15.08
N ASP A 111 -3.59 -8.91 -16.36
CA ASP A 111 -2.30 -9.24 -16.95
C ASP A 111 -1.34 -8.04 -16.88
N GLN A 112 -1.83 -6.80 -17.03
CA GLN A 112 -1.03 -5.58 -16.83
C GLN A 112 -0.62 -5.38 -15.36
N ILE A 113 -1.51 -5.64 -14.41
CA ILE A 113 -1.17 -5.61 -12.98
C ILE A 113 -0.11 -6.69 -12.67
N THR A 114 -0.28 -7.88 -13.23
CA THR A 114 0.63 -9.01 -13.04
C THR A 114 2.01 -8.72 -13.61
N MET A 115 2.07 -8.05 -14.78
CA MET A 115 3.32 -7.60 -15.40
C MET A 115 4.11 -6.70 -14.45
N HIS A 116 3.48 -5.64 -13.92
CA HIS A 116 4.16 -4.71 -13.01
C HIS A 116 4.61 -5.37 -11.70
N ILE A 117 3.84 -6.30 -11.14
CA ILE A 117 4.30 -7.08 -9.97
C ILE A 117 5.50 -7.97 -10.33
N ASN A 118 5.53 -8.52 -11.55
CA ASN A 118 6.65 -9.33 -12.00
C ASN A 118 7.90 -8.51 -12.30
N ASP A 119 7.76 -7.29 -12.81
CA ASP A 119 8.87 -6.35 -12.96
C ASP A 119 9.54 -6.07 -11.61
N TRP A 120 8.74 -5.94 -10.54
CA TRP A 120 9.28 -5.83 -9.19
C TRP A 120 9.95 -7.13 -8.73
N ASN A 121 9.29 -8.28 -8.94
CA ASN A 121 9.81 -9.60 -8.54
C ASN A 121 11.13 -9.97 -9.25
N SER A 122 11.34 -9.53 -10.48
CA SER A 122 12.54 -9.86 -11.27
C SER A 122 13.68 -8.86 -11.09
N GLY A 123 13.51 -7.81 -10.28
CA GLY A 123 14.50 -6.73 -10.18
C GLY A 123 14.72 -6.04 -11.52
N SER A 124 13.66 -5.80 -12.29
CA SER A 124 13.80 -5.14 -13.59
C SER A 124 14.29 -3.70 -13.44
N GLU A 125 14.68 -3.07 -14.54
CA GLU A 125 15.06 -1.64 -14.59
C GLU A 125 13.97 -0.70 -14.04
N ASN A 126 12.72 -1.16 -13.99
CA ASN A 126 11.56 -0.40 -13.52
C ASN A 126 11.16 -0.71 -12.08
N GLN A 127 11.91 -1.55 -11.36
CA GLN A 127 11.54 -2.04 -10.03
C GLN A 127 11.20 -0.91 -9.04
N HIS A 128 11.88 0.24 -9.14
CA HIS A 128 11.64 1.42 -8.28
C HIS A 128 10.24 2.03 -8.41
N VAL A 129 9.55 1.83 -9.54
CA VAL A 129 8.21 2.37 -9.80
C VAL A 129 7.14 1.30 -10.00
N SER A 130 7.51 0.03 -10.19
CA SER A 130 6.60 -1.07 -10.50
C SER A 130 5.38 -1.16 -9.56
N LEU A 131 5.59 -1.11 -8.23
CA LEU A 131 4.46 -1.17 -7.28
C LEU A 131 3.62 0.12 -7.26
N LYS A 132 4.23 1.28 -7.50
CA LYS A 132 3.48 2.54 -7.70
C LYS A 132 2.61 2.44 -8.95
N ALA A 133 3.13 1.89 -10.06
CA ALA A 133 2.40 1.66 -11.30
C ALA A 133 1.19 0.73 -11.11
N VAL A 134 1.31 -0.34 -10.31
CA VAL A 134 0.17 -1.20 -9.93
C VAL A 134 -0.95 -0.35 -9.30
N PHE A 135 -0.62 0.50 -8.33
CA PHE A 135 -1.60 1.27 -7.59
C PHE A 135 -2.25 2.34 -8.47
N VAL A 136 -1.45 3.03 -9.29
CA VAL A 136 -1.95 3.99 -10.29
C VAL A 136 -2.92 3.29 -11.25
N LEU A 137 -2.55 2.13 -11.82
CA LEU A 137 -3.40 1.38 -12.74
C LEU A 137 -4.72 0.95 -12.09
N LEU A 138 -4.68 0.50 -10.84
CA LEU A 138 -5.89 0.17 -10.07
C LEU A 138 -6.81 1.39 -9.93
N ALA A 139 -6.26 2.54 -9.57
CA ALA A 139 -7.03 3.77 -9.34
C ALA A 139 -7.60 4.35 -10.64
N VAL A 140 -6.77 4.54 -11.67
CA VAL A 140 -7.19 5.15 -12.95
C VAL A 140 -8.04 4.19 -13.77
N GLY A 141 -7.67 2.92 -13.82
CA GLY A 141 -8.36 1.91 -14.62
C GLY A 141 -9.79 1.66 -14.14
N LEU A 142 -9.98 1.55 -12.83
CA LEU A 142 -11.25 1.13 -12.23
C LEU A 142 -12.14 2.28 -11.75
N GLN A 143 -11.79 3.53 -12.04
CA GLN A 143 -12.59 4.69 -11.61
C GLN A 143 -13.93 4.75 -12.36
N LYS A 144 -15.07 4.88 -11.67
CA LYS A 144 -16.38 4.96 -12.36
C LYS A 144 -16.50 6.25 -13.15
N PRO A 145 -16.81 6.19 -14.47
CA PRO A 145 -16.95 7.38 -15.30
C PRO A 145 -18.04 8.35 -14.82
N ASN A 146 -19.14 7.81 -14.28
CA ASN A 146 -20.21 8.59 -13.67
C ASN A 146 -21.00 7.74 -12.65
N PRO A 147 -21.79 8.35 -11.74
CA PRO A 147 -22.52 7.62 -10.69
C PRO A 147 -23.57 6.62 -11.21
N LYS A 148 -24.11 6.84 -12.42
CA LYS A 148 -25.15 6.02 -13.04
C LYS A 148 -24.59 5.03 -14.07
N SER A 149 -23.25 4.92 -14.16
CA SER A 149 -22.57 4.07 -15.14
C SER A 149 -22.88 2.59 -14.90
N LYS A 150 -23.12 1.87 -16.00
CA LYS A 150 -23.46 0.45 -16.02
C LYS A 150 -22.25 -0.38 -16.44
N ALA A 151 -22.39 -1.71 -16.37
CA ALA A 151 -21.32 -2.66 -16.69
C ALA A 151 -20.73 -2.46 -18.10
N LYS A 152 -21.55 -2.10 -19.10
CA LYS A 152 -21.09 -1.80 -20.46
C LYS A 152 -20.21 -0.55 -20.50
N ASP A 153 -20.62 0.51 -19.82
CA ASP A 153 -19.82 1.74 -19.68
C ASP A 153 -18.48 1.45 -18.99
N HIS A 154 -18.46 0.57 -17.98
CA HIS A 154 -17.24 0.17 -17.28
C HIS A 154 -16.28 -0.60 -18.20
N GLN A 155 -16.81 -1.50 -19.04
CA GLN A 155 -16.01 -2.22 -20.04
C GLN A 155 -15.41 -1.26 -21.07
N ASP A 156 -16.21 -0.35 -21.62
CA ASP A 156 -15.77 0.56 -22.66
C ASP A 156 -14.75 1.57 -22.12
N ALA A 157 -14.97 2.09 -20.90
CA ALA A 157 -14.01 2.95 -20.21
C ALA A 157 -12.69 2.22 -19.93
N LEU A 158 -12.74 1.02 -19.35
CA LEU A 158 -11.54 0.25 -19.04
C LEU A 158 -10.74 -0.10 -20.30
N SER A 159 -11.41 -0.45 -21.40
CA SER A 159 -10.76 -0.74 -22.68
C SER A 159 -9.96 0.46 -23.19
N LYS A 160 -10.58 1.66 -23.21
CA LYS A 160 -9.92 2.90 -23.64
C LYS A 160 -8.75 3.27 -22.74
N ARG A 161 -8.93 3.14 -21.43
CA ARG A 161 -7.87 3.44 -20.45
C ARG A 161 -6.71 2.47 -20.54
N LEU A 162 -6.96 1.20 -20.83
CA LEU A 162 -5.89 0.22 -21.05
C LEU A 162 -5.08 0.50 -22.32
N ALA A 163 -5.70 1.03 -23.36
CA ALA A 163 -4.97 1.48 -24.54
C ALA A 163 -4.02 2.63 -24.18
N LEU A 164 -4.54 3.68 -23.54
CA LEU A 164 -3.73 4.80 -23.06
C LEU A 164 -2.61 4.36 -22.10
N TRP A 165 -2.92 3.43 -21.19
CA TRP A 165 -1.92 2.87 -20.28
C TRP A 165 -0.79 2.19 -21.04
N LYS A 166 -1.10 1.32 -22.01
CA LYS A 166 -0.10 0.62 -22.82
C LYS A 166 0.72 1.58 -23.69
N ASP A 167 0.13 2.68 -24.12
CA ASP A 167 0.79 3.72 -24.92
C ASP A 167 1.67 4.67 -24.08
N GLY A 168 1.71 4.51 -22.75
CA GLY A 168 2.47 5.37 -21.83
C GLY A 168 1.81 6.72 -21.55
N GLU A 169 0.52 6.87 -21.85
CA GLU A 169 -0.20 8.14 -21.77
C GLU A 169 -0.77 8.41 -20.36
N ILE A 170 0.12 8.36 -19.35
CA ILE A 170 -0.24 8.48 -17.93
C ILE A 170 -0.91 9.81 -17.62
N SER A 171 -0.39 10.91 -18.17
CA SER A 171 -0.95 12.25 -18.03
C SER A 171 -2.40 12.36 -18.51
N LYS A 172 -2.78 11.65 -19.58
CA LYS A 172 -4.18 11.64 -20.09
C LYS A 172 -5.10 10.91 -19.12
N LEU A 173 -4.64 9.80 -18.54
CA LEU A 173 -5.40 9.03 -17.54
C LEU A 173 -5.63 9.82 -16.25
N ILE A 174 -4.59 10.49 -15.75
CA ILE A 174 -4.69 11.33 -14.56
C ILE A 174 -5.61 12.52 -14.81
N ARG A 175 -5.51 13.17 -15.97
CA ARG A 175 -6.42 14.26 -16.37
C ARG A 175 -7.88 13.79 -16.41
N GLU A 176 -8.17 12.64 -17.02
CA GLU A 176 -9.52 12.05 -17.00
C GLU A 176 -9.98 11.84 -15.55
N GLY A 177 -9.11 11.25 -14.73
CA GLY A 177 -9.38 10.96 -13.34
C GLY A 177 -9.73 12.21 -12.52
N ARG A 178 -8.99 13.30 -12.71
CA ARG A 178 -9.22 14.59 -12.05
C ARG A 178 -10.57 15.20 -12.42
N ILE A 179 -10.96 15.11 -13.69
CA ILE A 179 -12.27 15.59 -14.18
C ILE A 179 -13.41 14.77 -13.54
N ILE A 180 -13.23 13.46 -13.37
CA ILE A 180 -14.22 12.62 -12.69
C ILE A 180 -14.27 12.97 -11.20
N GLN A 181 -13.13 13.12 -10.54
CA GLN A 181 -13.03 13.44 -9.11
C GLN A 181 -13.72 14.77 -8.75
N SER A 182 -13.58 15.80 -9.58
CA SER A 182 -14.25 17.10 -9.36
C SER A 182 -15.77 17.01 -9.48
N ARG A 183 -16.29 16.04 -10.24
CA ARG A 183 -17.72 15.78 -10.44
C ARG A 183 -18.31 14.83 -9.40
N ILE A 184 -17.49 14.16 -8.59
CA ILE A 184 -17.97 13.39 -7.44
C ILE A 184 -18.48 14.42 -6.42
N GLY A 185 -19.79 14.61 -6.43
CA GLY A 185 -20.47 15.52 -5.51
C GLY A 185 -20.05 15.28 -4.06
N LYS A 186 -20.08 16.34 -3.25
CA LYS A 186 -20.06 16.19 -1.79
C LYS A 186 -21.20 15.21 -1.46
N PHE A 187 -20.96 14.20 -0.64
CA PHE A 187 -22.03 13.37 -0.10
C PHE A 187 -23.04 14.32 0.53
N LYS A 188 -24.14 14.63 -0.17
CA LYS A 188 -25.32 15.15 0.49
C LYS A 188 -25.75 13.99 1.35
N GLY A 189 -25.64 14.12 2.68
CA GLY A 189 -26.26 13.19 3.61
C GLY A 189 -27.73 13.14 3.22
N SER A 190 -28.12 12.15 2.43
CA SER A 190 -29.52 11.99 2.06
C SER A 190 -30.22 11.63 3.35
N ASN A 191 -31.31 12.36 3.65
CA ASN A 191 -32.34 11.98 4.60
C ASN A 191 -32.46 10.45 4.61
N HIS A 192 -32.23 9.87 5.79
CA HIS A 192 -32.18 8.43 6.09
C HIS A 192 -32.19 7.51 4.86
N PRO A 193 -31.05 6.90 4.48
CA PRO A 193 -31.07 5.90 3.43
C PRO A 193 -32.10 4.83 3.78
N ASP A 194 -32.93 4.46 2.80
CA ASP A 194 -33.91 3.38 2.92
C ASP A 194 -33.22 2.16 3.53
N LYS A 195 -33.44 1.95 4.84
CA LYS A 195 -32.67 1.00 5.64
C LYS A 195 -32.79 -0.41 5.06
N ALA A 196 -33.95 -0.74 4.48
CA ALA A 196 -34.19 -2.00 3.82
C ALA A 196 -33.31 -2.17 2.57
N LYS A 197 -33.14 -1.13 1.74
CA LYS A 197 -32.25 -1.20 0.56
C LYS A 197 -30.79 -1.37 0.94
N VAL A 198 -30.32 -0.67 1.96
CA VAL A 198 -28.93 -0.81 2.44
C VAL A 198 -28.70 -2.20 3.04
N PHE A 199 -29.63 -2.67 3.87
CA PHE A 199 -29.59 -4.01 4.44
C PHE A 199 -29.60 -5.10 3.36
N ALA A 200 -30.55 -5.06 2.43
CA ALA A 200 -30.66 -6.03 1.33
C ALA A 200 -29.38 -6.06 0.49
N LYS A 201 -28.81 -4.89 0.18
CA LYS A 201 -27.53 -4.80 -0.53
C LYS A 201 -26.40 -5.51 0.24
N LEU A 202 -26.26 -5.24 1.55
CA LEU A 202 -25.23 -5.87 2.37
C LEU A 202 -25.40 -7.40 2.44
N VAL A 203 -26.64 -7.89 2.54
CA VAL A 203 -26.94 -9.33 2.52
C VAL A 203 -26.58 -9.96 1.17
N LEU A 204 -26.98 -9.34 0.06
CA LEU A 204 -26.66 -9.82 -1.29
C LEU A 204 -25.15 -9.80 -1.59
N GLU A 205 -24.41 -8.87 -0.99
CA GLU A 205 -22.94 -8.83 -1.03
C GLU A 205 -22.27 -9.83 -0.06
N GLY A 206 -23.06 -10.63 0.68
CA GLY A 206 -22.57 -11.61 1.65
C GLY A 206 -22.00 -11.01 2.94
N GLN A 207 -22.28 -9.73 3.20
CA GLN A 207 -21.82 -8.99 4.38
C GLN A 207 -22.82 -9.07 5.54
N ILE A 208 -23.22 -10.28 5.92
CA ILE A 208 -24.29 -10.53 6.90
C ILE A 208 -24.06 -9.78 8.22
N ASN A 209 -22.85 -9.85 8.78
CA ASN A 209 -22.55 -9.15 10.04
C ASN A 209 -22.62 -7.63 9.92
N SER A 210 -22.22 -7.07 8.76
CA SER A 210 -22.38 -5.63 8.51
C SER A 210 -23.85 -5.25 8.40
N ALA A 211 -24.66 -6.11 7.77
CA ALA A 211 -26.11 -5.91 7.64
C ALA A 211 -26.78 -5.94 9.02
N LEU A 212 -26.44 -6.93 9.86
CA LEU A 212 -26.94 -7.02 11.24
C LEU A 212 -26.51 -5.80 12.07
N ARG A 213 -25.25 -5.39 11.97
CA ARG A 213 -24.74 -4.21 12.68
C ARG A 213 -25.48 -2.93 12.27
N PHE A 214 -25.78 -2.79 10.99
CA PHE A 214 -26.55 -1.66 10.46
C PHE A 214 -27.97 -1.60 11.01
N LEU A 215 -28.58 -2.74 11.36
CA LEU A 215 -29.88 -2.77 12.03
C LEU A 215 -29.78 -2.42 13.53
N SER A 216 -28.64 -2.72 14.18
CA SER A 216 -28.45 -2.55 15.63
C SER A 216 -27.87 -1.20 16.06
N GLU A 217 -27.32 -0.39 15.15
CA GLU A 217 -26.63 0.86 15.49
C GLU A 217 -27.60 1.96 15.98
N THR A 218 -27.54 2.25 17.29
CA THR A 218 -27.64 3.62 17.84
C THR A 218 -26.40 4.42 17.40
N SER A 219 -26.56 5.69 17.07
CA SER A 219 -25.69 6.53 16.24
C SER A 219 -24.32 6.94 16.82
N ASN A 220 -23.62 6.06 17.54
CA ASN A 220 -22.29 6.34 18.09
C ASN A 220 -21.19 5.67 17.24
N GLY A 221 -20.29 6.48 16.69
CA GLY A 221 -19.16 6.04 15.86
C GLY A 221 -19.23 6.49 14.40
N GLY A 222 -18.08 6.50 13.72
CA GLY A 222 -18.01 6.90 12.32
C GLY A 222 -16.64 7.44 11.92
N VAL A 223 -16.53 7.84 10.66
CA VAL A 223 -15.38 8.61 10.17
C VAL A 223 -15.64 10.08 10.48
N LEU A 224 -14.75 10.71 11.23
CA LEU A 224 -14.84 12.13 11.57
C LEU A 224 -14.43 12.99 10.37
N THR A 225 -15.01 14.19 10.29
CA THR A 225 -14.53 15.25 9.41
C THR A 225 -13.21 15.81 9.93
N LEU A 226 -12.33 16.24 9.02
CA LEU A 226 -11.03 16.83 9.36
C LEU A 226 -11.20 18.29 9.82
N THR A 227 -11.71 18.50 11.03
CA THR A 227 -11.69 19.80 11.71
C THR A 227 -10.33 20.07 12.35
N ASP A 228 -10.04 21.32 12.70
CA ASP A 228 -8.77 21.69 13.35
C ASP A 228 -8.53 20.93 14.67
N ASP A 229 -9.59 20.70 15.44
CA ASP A 229 -9.55 19.87 16.65
C ASP A 229 -9.15 18.43 16.34
N VAL A 230 -9.81 17.80 15.36
CA VAL A 230 -9.49 16.43 14.95
C VAL A 230 -8.06 16.34 14.45
N MET A 231 -7.60 17.31 13.65
CA MET A 231 -6.22 17.37 13.16
C MET A 231 -5.21 17.53 14.29
N THR A 232 -5.52 18.34 15.30
CA THR A 232 -4.67 18.53 16.49
C THR A 232 -4.56 17.23 17.28
N GLN A 233 -5.68 16.55 17.56
CA GLN A 233 -5.69 15.26 18.25
C GLN A 233 -4.94 14.17 17.47
N LEU A 234 -5.02 14.17 16.14
CA LEU A 234 -4.28 13.23 15.29
C LEU A 234 -2.78 13.48 15.39
N LYS A 235 -2.32 14.72 15.25
CA LYS A 235 -0.90 15.09 15.35
C LYS A 235 -0.33 14.74 16.73
N GLN A 236 -1.08 14.99 17.81
CA GLN A 236 -0.66 14.60 19.16
C GLN A 236 -0.46 13.08 19.34
N LYS A 237 -1.19 12.24 18.58
CA LYS A 237 -1.12 10.77 18.66
C LYS A 237 -0.06 10.18 17.72
N HIS A 238 0.49 10.98 16.81
CA HIS A 238 1.50 10.58 15.86
C HIS A 238 2.74 11.46 16.04
N PRO A 239 3.70 11.07 16.90
CA PRO A 239 4.96 11.78 16.99
C PRO A 239 5.67 11.79 15.65
N GLU A 240 6.50 12.81 15.40
CA GLU A 240 7.34 12.88 14.21
C GLU A 240 8.19 11.61 14.08
N PRO A 241 8.51 11.16 12.85
CA PRO A 241 9.40 10.02 12.63
C PRO A 241 10.71 10.21 13.39
N GLN A 242 11.10 9.23 14.19
CA GLN A 242 12.36 9.21 14.93
C GLN A 242 13.20 7.99 14.52
N PRO A 243 14.53 8.10 14.54
CA PRO A 243 15.40 6.94 14.37
C PRO A 243 15.06 5.84 15.37
N ALA A 244 15.33 4.58 15.01
CA ALA A 244 15.16 3.47 15.92
C ALA A 244 16.05 3.68 17.16
N LYS A 245 15.47 3.64 18.36
CA LYS A 245 16.26 3.74 19.60
C LYS A 245 17.18 2.52 19.70
N LEU A 246 18.41 2.72 20.18
CA LEU A 246 19.33 1.63 20.54
C LEU A 246 18.58 0.61 21.42
N GLY A 247 18.67 -0.67 21.09
CA GLY A 247 17.90 -1.76 21.72
C GLY A 247 16.51 -2.05 21.10
N SER A 248 15.99 -1.23 20.18
CA SER A 248 14.65 -1.46 19.57
C SER A 248 14.65 -2.46 18.42
N VAL A 249 15.78 -2.58 17.73
CA VAL A 249 16.02 -3.62 16.72
C VAL A 249 16.57 -4.84 17.47
N LEU A 250 16.19 -6.06 17.08
CA LEU A 250 16.85 -7.24 17.63
C LEU A 250 18.34 -7.20 17.26
N PHE A 251 19.21 -7.26 18.27
CA PHE A 251 20.66 -7.32 18.10
C PHE A 251 21.14 -8.74 18.34
N GLY A 252 22.10 -9.16 17.51
CA GLY A 252 22.74 -10.46 17.60
C GLY A 252 22.73 -11.19 16.26
N PRO A 253 23.63 -12.16 16.04
CA PRO A 253 23.53 -13.03 14.90
C PRO A 253 22.15 -13.70 14.92
N LEU A 254 21.36 -13.48 13.86
CA LEU A 254 20.24 -14.36 13.57
C LEU A 254 20.90 -15.70 13.27
N ASN A 255 20.98 -16.57 14.28
CA ASN A 255 21.84 -17.75 14.27
C ASN A 255 21.46 -18.79 13.21
N ASP A 256 20.44 -18.54 12.39
CA ASP A 256 20.09 -19.35 11.24
C ASP A 256 19.69 -18.43 10.08
N GLU A 257 20.42 -18.47 8.97
CA GLU A 257 19.84 -18.07 7.69
C GLU A 257 18.61 -18.95 7.47
N ILE A 258 17.41 -18.37 7.58
CA ILE A 258 16.17 -19.11 7.34
C ILE A 258 16.19 -19.51 5.86
N PRO A 259 16.26 -20.81 5.52
CA PRO A 259 16.36 -21.22 4.14
C PRO A 259 15.14 -20.72 3.36
N GLU A 260 15.34 -20.19 2.15
CA GLU A 260 14.24 -19.66 1.33
C GLU A 260 13.14 -20.71 1.08
N SER A 261 13.52 -22.00 1.10
CA SER A 261 12.61 -23.14 1.00
C SER A 261 11.52 -23.17 2.07
N VAL A 262 11.75 -22.57 3.24
CA VAL A 262 10.76 -22.41 4.31
C VAL A 262 9.53 -21.62 3.82
N TYR A 263 9.75 -20.63 2.95
CA TYR A 263 8.69 -19.82 2.37
C TYR A 263 8.01 -20.47 1.16
N SER A 264 8.43 -21.66 0.72
CA SER A 264 7.84 -22.38 -0.43
C SER A 264 6.34 -22.68 -0.28
N GLN A 265 5.85 -22.75 0.96
CA GLN A 265 4.42 -22.92 1.27
C GLN A 265 3.57 -21.73 0.82
N ILE A 266 4.17 -20.54 0.66
CA ILE A 266 3.50 -19.36 0.14
C ILE A 266 3.37 -19.51 -1.38
N ASN A 267 2.18 -19.92 -1.83
CA ASN A 267 1.84 -20.15 -3.23
C ASN A 267 0.56 -19.40 -3.65
N GLY A 268 0.23 -19.43 -4.95
CA GLY A 268 -0.94 -18.72 -5.48
C GLY A 268 -2.28 -19.18 -4.89
N GLU A 269 -2.40 -20.45 -4.47
CA GLU A 269 -3.64 -20.91 -3.82
C GLU A 269 -3.77 -20.32 -2.41
N MET A 270 -2.68 -20.22 -1.65
CA MET A 270 -2.68 -19.53 -0.35
C MET A 270 -3.10 -18.06 -0.51
N VAL A 271 -2.59 -17.37 -1.53
CA VAL A 271 -3.00 -15.99 -1.87
C VAL A 271 -4.48 -15.90 -2.18
N ARG A 272 -5.01 -16.84 -2.98
CA ARG A 272 -6.45 -16.90 -3.31
C ARG A 272 -7.31 -17.10 -2.05
N GLN A 273 -6.91 -18.02 -1.16
CA GLN A 273 -7.61 -18.25 0.10
C GLN A 273 -7.50 -17.05 1.05
N ALA A 274 -6.36 -16.37 1.10
CA ALA A 274 -6.19 -15.13 1.85
C ALA A 274 -7.09 -14.01 1.31
N ALA A 275 -7.24 -13.89 -0.02
CA ALA A 275 -8.15 -12.93 -0.64
C ALA A 275 -9.62 -13.18 -0.27
N LEU A 276 -10.06 -14.44 -0.28
CA LEU A 276 -11.43 -14.84 0.12
C LEU A 276 -11.73 -14.50 1.60
N ARG A 277 -10.73 -14.63 2.48
CA ARG A 277 -10.82 -14.30 3.91
C ARG A 277 -10.67 -12.81 4.20
N THR A 278 -10.14 -12.03 3.26
CA THR A 278 -9.95 -10.59 3.42
C THR A 278 -11.28 -9.85 3.26
N LYS A 279 -11.50 -8.88 4.15
CA LYS A 279 -12.71 -8.04 4.23
C LYS A 279 -12.29 -6.57 4.33
N ARG A 280 -13.28 -5.67 4.32
CA ARG A 280 -13.17 -4.22 4.55
C ARG A 280 -12.58 -3.41 3.39
N SER A 281 -12.43 -2.11 3.64
CA SER A 281 -12.11 -1.05 2.70
C SER A 281 -10.72 -1.15 2.08
N GLY A 282 -10.54 -0.47 0.94
CA GLY A 282 -9.24 -0.29 0.29
C GLY A 282 -8.35 0.70 1.02
N GLY A 283 -7.05 0.52 0.81
CA GLY A 283 -6.01 1.48 1.19
C GLY A 283 -5.79 2.53 0.09
N PRO A 284 -4.54 2.95 -0.16
CA PRO A 284 -4.21 3.99 -1.14
C PRO A 284 -4.65 3.70 -2.59
N SER A 285 -4.72 2.45 -3.04
CA SER A 285 -5.22 2.13 -4.40
C SER A 285 -6.73 2.38 -4.58
N GLY A 286 -7.47 2.55 -3.48
CA GLY A 286 -8.93 2.72 -3.48
C GLY A 286 -9.75 1.44 -3.72
N VAL A 287 -9.11 0.33 -4.15
CA VAL A 287 -9.75 -0.96 -4.39
C VAL A 287 -9.93 -1.71 -3.07
N ASP A 288 -11.15 -2.15 -2.78
CA ASP A 288 -11.47 -2.85 -1.54
C ASP A 288 -11.34 -4.38 -1.65
N ALA A 289 -11.59 -5.07 -0.54
CA ALA A 289 -11.48 -6.52 -0.47
C ALA A 289 -12.38 -7.25 -1.49
N ASN A 290 -13.54 -6.67 -1.86
CA ASN A 290 -14.41 -7.27 -2.86
C ASN A 290 -13.82 -7.11 -4.27
N GLY A 291 -13.21 -5.95 -4.56
CA GLY A 291 -12.46 -5.73 -5.79
C GLY A 291 -11.30 -6.73 -5.97
N PHE A 292 -10.49 -6.95 -4.93
CA PHE A 292 -9.42 -7.94 -4.98
C PHE A 292 -9.93 -9.38 -5.04
N ARG A 293 -11.03 -9.70 -4.36
CA ARG A 293 -11.70 -11.01 -4.50
C ARG A 293 -12.13 -11.26 -5.95
N ARG A 294 -12.65 -10.24 -6.63
CA ARG A 294 -12.97 -10.32 -8.06
C ARG A 294 -11.72 -10.66 -8.88
N MET A 295 -10.58 -10.01 -8.62
CA MET A 295 -9.35 -10.24 -9.40
C MET A 295 -8.67 -11.59 -9.12
N LEU A 296 -8.66 -12.04 -7.87
CA LEU A 296 -7.84 -13.19 -7.42
C LEU A 296 -8.60 -14.53 -7.32
N ALA A 297 -9.92 -14.48 -7.14
CA ALA A 297 -10.73 -15.67 -6.88
C ALA A 297 -11.80 -15.96 -7.95
N CYS A 298 -11.98 -15.08 -8.94
CA CYS A 298 -13.05 -15.26 -9.92
C CYS A 298 -12.66 -16.21 -11.06
N LYS A 299 -13.33 -17.36 -11.14
CA LYS A 299 -13.09 -18.40 -12.16
C LYS A 299 -13.21 -17.92 -13.61
N SER A 300 -14.06 -16.92 -13.89
CA SER A 300 -14.25 -16.39 -15.26
C SER A 300 -13.05 -15.61 -15.81
N LEU A 301 -12.11 -15.22 -14.93
CA LEU A 301 -10.86 -14.54 -15.28
C LEU A 301 -9.72 -15.55 -15.58
N LYS A 302 -9.99 -16.85 -15.44
CA LYS A 302 -9.13 -17.97 -15.87
C LYS A 302 -7.68 -17.79 -15.41
N GLN A 303 -6.73 -18.08 -16.29
CA GLN A 303 -5.30 -18.10 -16.01
C GLN A 303 -4.74 -16.75 -15.55
N SER A 304 -5.31 -15.62 -15.98
CA SER A 304 -4.87 -14.29 -15.53
C SER A 304 -4.99 -14.15 -14.02
N SER A 305 -6.09 -14.64 -13.44
CA SER A 305 -6.30 -14.64 -11.98
C SER A 305 -5.26 -15.50 -11.26
N THR A 306 -4.97 -16.70 -11.80
CA THR A 306 -3.95 -17.61 -11.24
C THR A 306 -2.55 -17.00 -11.32
N ARG A 307 -2.17 -16.41 -12.47
CA ARG A 307 -0.86 -15.75 -12.64
C ARG A 307 -0.69 -14.56 -11.69
N LEU A 308 -1.75 -13.78 -11.47
CA LEU A 308 -1.72 -12.70 -10.49
C LEU A 308 -1.50 -13.24 -9.06
N CYS A 309 -2.18 -14.33 -8.69
CA CYS A 309 -1.94 -14.98 -7.40
C CYS A 309 -0.49 -15.45 -7.26
N GLU A 310 0.09 -16.09 -8.28
CA GLU A 310 1.49 -16.54 -8.25
C GLU A 310 2.47 -15.36 -8.19
N ALA A 311 2.20 -14.26 -8.90
CA ALA A 311 3.03 -13.06 -8.83
C ALA A 311 3.04 -12.43 -7.43
N ILE A 312 1.87 -12.36 -6.76
CA ILE A 312 1.76 -11.89 -5.37
C ILE A 312 2.42 -12.87 -4.40
N ALA A 313 2.33 -14.18 -4.64
CA ALA A 313 2.98 -15.19 -3.81
C ALA A 313 4.51 -15.05 -3.88
N ARG A 314 5.07 -14.91 -5.09
CA ARG A 314 6.50 -14.62 -5.29
C ARG A 314 6.93 -13.33 -4.59
N MET A 315 6.18 -12.25 -4.78
CA MET A 315 6.44 -10.98 -4.11
C MET A 315 6.47 -11.14 -2.59
N THR A 316 5.51 -11.89 -2.04
CA THR A 316 5.43 -12.14 -0.59
C THR A 316 6.62 -12.96 -0.09
N LYS A 317 7.11 -13.94 -0.86
CA LYS A 317 8.32 -14.69 -0.51
C LYS A 317 9.57 -13.81 -0.51
N THR A 318 9.75 -12.99 -1.55
CA THR A 318 10.87 -12.03 -1.62
C THR A 318 10.86 -11.08 -0.42
N LEU A 319 9.70 -10.57 -0.03
CA LEU A 319 9.53 -9.71 1.16
C LEU A 319 9.87 -10.41 2.48
N CYS A 320 9.79 -11.73 2.54
CA CYS A 320 10.15 -12.50 3.73
C CYS A 320 11.64 -12.88 3.76
N ALA A 321 12.24 -13.11 2.60
CA ALA A 321 13.57 -13.70 2.49
C ALA A 321 14.70 -12.67 2.28
N GLN A 322 14.39 -11.44 1.88
CA GLN A 322 15.41 -10.48 1.43
C GLN A 322 15.23 -9.11 2.09
N TYR A 323 16.36 -8.48 2.44
CA TYR A 323 16.39 -7.04 2.69
C TYR A 323 16.32 -6.29 1.36
N ILE A 324 15.29 -5.46 1.23
CA ILE A 324 14.95 -4.78 -0.02
C ILE A 324 15.03 -3.26 0.17
N ASP A 325 15.34 -2.54 -0.92
CA ASP A 325 15.28 -1.08 -0.91
C ASP A 325 13.85 -0.60 -0.53
N PRO A 326 13.68 0.10 0.61
CA PRO A 326 12.38 0.54 1.10
C PRO A 326 11.61 1.42 0.12
N THR A 327 12.32 2.13 -0.76
CA THR A 327 11.70 3.05 -1.72
C THR A 327 10.90 2.32 -2.80
N THR A 328 11.21 1.05 -3.06
CA THR A 328 10.50 0.19 -4.03
C THR A 328 9.15 -0.31 -3.50
N ILE A 329 9.00 -0.40 -2.17
CA ILE A 329 7.79 -0.92 -1.50
C ILE A 329 6.97 0.15 -0.79
N GLU A 330 7.36 1.42 -0.90
CA GLU A 330 6.66 2.57 -0.31
C GLU A 330 5.14 2.51 -0.57
N ALA A 331 4.74 2.23 -1.82
CA ALA A 331 3.33 2.13 -2.19
C ALA A 331 2.60 0.99 -1.48
N LEU A 332 3.28 -0.14 -1.27
CA LEU A 332 2.72 -1.31 -0.61
C LEU A 332 2.53 -1.07 0.90
N ILE A 333 3.50 -0.42 1.55
CA ILE A 333 3.48 -0.16 3.00
C ILE A 333 2.59 1.03 3.39
N ALA A 334 2.37 1.97 2.47
CA ALA A 334 1.52 3.13 2.68
C ALA A 334 0.11 2.75 3.15
N SER A 335 -0.52 3.66 3.91
CA SER A 335 -1.84 3.47 4.48
C SER A 335 -2.71 4.69 4.25
N ARG A 336 -4.00 4.45 3.96
CA ARG A 336 -5.00 5.52 3.92
C ARG A 336 -5.42 5.84 5.35
N LEU A 337 -5.10 7.04 5.81
CA LEU A 337 -5.39 7.50 7.17
C LEU A 337 -6.86 7.91 7.30
N ILE A 338 -7.50 7.48 8.38
CA ILE A 338 -8.92 7.75 8.66
C ILE A 338 -9.05 8.10 10.15
N PRO A 339 -9.62 9.28 10.50
CA PRO A 339 -10.01 9.57 11.87
C PRO A 339 -11.32 8.86 12.21
N LEU A 340 -11.27 7.90 13.12
CA LEU A 340 -12.47 7.28 13.66
C LEU A 340 -12.90 7.93 14.96
N ASP A 341 -14.19 8.10 15.13
CA ASP A 341 -14.79 8.46 16.41
C ASP A 341 -14.62 7.33 17.43
N LYS A 342 -14.02 7.65 18.58
CA LYS A 342 -13.86 6.74 19.73
C LYS A 342 -14.97 6.93 20.77
N GLY A 343 -15.83 7.92 20.61
CA GLY A 343 -16.78 8.41 21.62
C GLY A 343 -16.18 9.54 22.45
N GLU A 344 -17.05 10.30 23.13
CA GLU A 344 -16.68 11.37 24.09
C GLU A 344 -15.74 12.45 23.49
N GLY A 345 -15.86 12.72 22.18
CA GLY A 345 -15.02 13.68 21.48
C GLY A 345 -13.59 13.20 21.17
N ALA A 346 -13.25 11.96 21.52
CA ALA A 346 -11.92 11.42 21.29
C ALA A 346 -11.75 10.81 19.88
N VAL A 347 -10.60 11.10 19.25
CA VAL A 347 -10.25 10.57 17.93
C VAL A 347 -9.42 9.28 18.03
N ARG A 348 -9.65 8.28 17.17
CA ARG A 348 -8.76 7.14 16.96
C ARG A 348 -8.16 7.20 15.55
N PRO A 349 -6.84 7.36 15.39
CA PRO A 349 -6.23 7.26 14.07
C PRO A 349 -6.25 5.82 13.57
N ILE A 350 -6.62 5.62 12.31
CA ILE A 350 -6.56 4.32 11.64
C ILE A 350 -5.78 4.44 10.34
N GLY A 351 -4.75 3.62 10.19
CA GLY A 351 -4.09 3.38 8.90
C GLY A 351 -4.72 2.18 8.20
N VAL A 352 -5.41 2.40 7.09
CA VAL A 352 -5.90 1.32 6.23
C VAL A 352 -4.83 1.02 5.17
N GLY A 353 -3.98 0.03 5.44
CA GLY A 353 -3.03 -0.49 4.45
C GLY A 353 -3.74 -1.10 3.24
N ASP A 354 -3.06 -1.15 2.09
CA ASP A 354 -3.68 -1.70 0.88
C ASP A 354 -4.09 -3.17 1.04
N VAL A 355 -5.07 -3.61 0.26
CA VAL A 355 -5.56 -4.99 0.31
C VAL A 355 -4.47 -5.97 -0.10
N ILE A 356 -3.59 -5.62 -1.05
CA ILE A 356 -2.44 -6.47 -1.42
C ILE A 356 -1.55 -6.72 -0.20
N ARG A 357 -1.17 -5.66 0.54
CA ARG A 357 -0.40 -5.77 1.79
C ARG A 357 -1.07 -6.68 2.81
N ARG A 358 -2.40 -6.54 2.99
CA ARG A 358 -3.16 -7.37 3.94
C ARG A 358 -3.28 -8.83 3.51
N ILE A 359 -3.34 -9.10 2.21
CA ILE A 359 -3.32 -10.46 1.66
C ILE A 359 -1.95 -11.10 1.90
N SER A 360 -0.87 -10.41 1.53
CA SER A 360 0.51 -10.87 1.80
C SER A 360 0.73 -11.15 3.29
N ALA A 361 0.37 -10.22 4.17
CA ALA A 361 0.48 -10.42 5.61
C ALA A 361 -0.32 -11.64 6.12
N LYS A 362 -1.51 -11.90 5.55
CA LYS A 362 -2.29 -13.11 5.90
C LYS A 362 -1.64 -14.39 5.41
N CYS A 363 -0.95 -14.39 4.28
CA CYS A 363 -0.16 -15.52 3.81
C CYS A 363 0.99 -15.79 4.79
N VAL A 364 1.78 -14.76 5.13
CA VAL A 364 2.88 -14.86 6.09
C VAL A 364 2.39 -15.37 7.44
N MET A 365 1.35 -14.76 8.01
CA MET A 365 0.79 -15.18 9.29
C MET A 365 0.17 -16.58 9.26
N SER A 366 -0.29 -17.07 8.10
CA SER A 366 -0.83 -18.42 8.00
C SER A 366 0.27 -19.48 8.02
N PHE A 367 1.48 -19.12 7.61
CA PHE A 367 2.68 -19.95 7.69
C PHE A 367 3.33 -19.82 9.08
N ALA A 368 3.68 -18.61 9.51
CA ALA A 368 4.42 -18.32 10.75
C ALA A 368 3.58 -18.41 12.03
N LYS A 369 2.28 -18.79 11.94
CA LYS A 369 1.37 -18.77 13.11
C LYS A 369 1.92 -19.55 14.29
N LYS A 370 2.43 -20.76 14.04
CA LYS A 370 2.91 -21.65 15.10
C LYS A 370 4.13 -21.06 15.79
N ASP A 371 5.08 -20.59 15.00
CA ASP A 371 6.32 -19.97 15.48
C ASP A 371 6.02 -18.73 16.32
N VAL A 372 5.09 -17.87 15.87
CA VAL A 372 4.66 -16.69 16.63
C VAL A 372 3.98 -17.08 17.95
N VAL A 373 3.11 -18.11 17.94
CA VAL A 373 2.42 -18.60 19.15
C VAL A 373 3.41 -19.20 20.15
N GLU A 374 4.42 -19.91 19.67
CA GLU A 374 5.49 -20.49 20.48
C GLU A 374 6.38 -19.42 21.09
N ALA A 375 6.94 -18.54 20.25
CA ALA A 375 7.85 -17.47 20.65
C ALA A 375 7.23 -16.50 21.66
N SER A 376 5.92 -16.25 21.57
CA SER A 376 5.25 -15.27 22.43
C SER A 376 4.92 -15.79 23.84
N GLY A 377 5.14 -17.08 24.09
CA GLY A 377 5.00 -17.66 25.44
C GLY A 377 3.58 -17.60 26.00
N SER A 378 3.33 -18.20 27.17
CA SER A 378 1.98 -18.35 27.74
C SER A 378 1.32 -17.04 28.18
N LEU A 379 2.09 -15.96 28.32
CA LEU A 379 1.62 -14.66 28.81
C LEU A 379 0.93 -13.82 27.73
N GLN A 380 1.31 -13.99 26.45
CA GLN A 380 0.71 -13.23 25.35
C GLN A 380 -0.48 -13.98 24.74
N LEU A 381 -1.69 -13.58 25.15
CA LEU A 381 -2.94 -14.16 24.65
C LEU A 381 -3.35 -13.60 23.28
N CYS A 382 -2.77 -12.48 22.85
CA CYS A 382 -3.15 -11.83 21.60
C CYS A 382 -2.67 -12.55 20.32
N ASP A 383 -1.79 -13.54 20.43
CA ASP A 383 -1.24 -14.27 19.27
C ASP A 383 -2.08 -15.47 18.82
N GLY A 384 -3.30 -15.60 19.36
CA GLY A 384 -4.26 -16.60 18.93
C GLY A 384 -4.14 -17.94 19.65
N LYS A 385 -3.64 -17.93 20.89
CA LYS A 385 -3.77 -19.04 21.83
C LYS A 385 -5.24 -19.22 22.20
N SER A 386 -5.75 -20.45 22.11
CA SER A 386 -6.93 -20.81 22.88
C SER A 386 -6.51 -20.88 24.33
N LEU A 387 -7.22 -20.16 25.21
CA LEU A 387 -7.15 -20.36 26.65
C LEU A 387 -7.64 -21.78 26.96
N GLU A 388 -6.75 -22.76 26.87
CA GLU A 388 -6.94 -24.02 27.55
C GLU A 388 -6.48 -23.79 28.97
N VAL A 389 -7.42 -23.35 29.83
CA VAL A 389 -7.21 -23.32 31.27
C VAL A 389 -7.03 -24.77 31.72
N ARG A 390 -5.80 -25.26 31.65
CA ARG A 390 -5.42 -26.53 32.24
C ARG A 390 -5.19 -26.27 33.73
N LEU A 391 -6.28 -26.30 34.50
CA LEU A 391 -6.24 -26.46 35.95
C LEU A 391 -5.65 -27.85 36.23
N GLN A 392 -4.32 -27.95 36.18
CA GLN A 392 -3.58 -29.01 36.83
C GLN A 392 -2.60 -28.30 37.76
N TYR A 393 -2.57 -28.75 39.01
CA TYR A 393 -1.84 -28.22 40.18
C TYR A 393 -2.61 -27.23 41.05
N MET A 394 -3.59 -27.75 41.79
CA MET A 394 -3.56 -27.71 43.26
C MET A 394 -4.04 -29.08 43.77
N GLN A 395 -3.10 -30.02 43.86
CA GLN A 395 -3.18 -31.14 44.81
C GLN A 395 -2.85 -30.61 46.20
#